data_AF-A0A8D2IYE0-F1
#
_entry.id   AF-A0A8D2IYE0-F1
#
_cell.length_a   1.000
_cell.length_b   1.000
_cell.length_c   1.000
_cell.angle_alpha   90.00
_cell.angle_beta   90.00
_cell.angle_gamma   90.00
#
_symmetry.space_group_name_H-M   'P 1'
#
loop_
_entity.id
_entity.type
_entity.pdbx_description
1 polymer ?
#
loop_
_entity_poly.entity_id
_entity_poly.type
_entity_poly.pdbx_seq_one_letter_code
_entity_poly.pdbx_strand_id
1 'polypeptide(L)'
;MLNVEFTIPMERQRDCNFSFAGLQSQVNRVIVQKEKVEGIQEGQLLSCVSELAATVQYAVTAHIAKRTHRAILFCRRKNLLPQKNATLVVSGGVACNQYIRRALQIVADATDFTLLCPPPRLCTDNGVMIAWNGVERLCAGVGVLHSTEGIRYEPTAPLGTDISEQVREASIKVPALNLII
;
A
#
# COMPACT_ATOMS: atom_id res chain seq x y z
N MET A 1 25.56 8.60 -2.06
CA MET A 1 24.53 9.09 -3.02
C MET A 1 24.14 7.89 -3.87
N LEU A 2 22.84 7.57 -3.94
CA LEU A 2 22.36 6.41 -4.70
C LEU A 2 22.61 6.68 -6.20
N ASN A 3 23.47 5.87 -6.85
CA ASN A 3 23.80 6.02 -8.28
C ASN A 3 22.70 5.54 -9.24
N VAL A 4 21.52 5.22 -8.71
CA VAL A 4 20.35 4.76 -9.46
C VAL A 4 19.13 5.48 -8.89
N GLU A 5 18.45 6.24 -9.72
CA GLU A 5 17.17 6.89 -9.39
C GLU A 5 16.04 6.24 -10.20
N PHE A 6 14.93 5.95 -9.53
CA PHE A 6 13.70 5.49 -10.18
C PHE A 6 12.65 6.58 -10.16
N THR A 7 11.91 6.70 -11.25
CA THR A 7 10.74 7.58 -11.26
C THR A 7 9.66 6.96 -10.37
N ILE A 8 9.11 7.75 -9.45
CA ILE A 8 7.99 7.32 -8.61
C ILE A 8 6.78 7.01 -9.51
N PRO A 9 6.18 5.82 -9.43
CA PRO A 9 5.05 5.45 -10.27
C PRO A 9 3.89 6.44 -10.22
N MET A 10 3.28 6.70 -11.39
CA MET A 10 2.05 7.48 -11.52
C MET A 10 2.09 8.86 -10.84
N GLU A 11 3.27 9.49 -10.72
CA GLU A 11 3.47 10.67 -9.89
C GLU A 11 2.54 11.85 -10.22
N ARG A 12 2.22 12.00 -11.52
CA ARG A 12 1.35 13.06 -12.07
C ARG A 12 -0.14 12.78 -11.89
N GLN A 13 -0.52 11.54 -11.62
CA GLN A 13 -1.93 11.15 -11.44
C GLN A 13 -2.40 11.57 -10.04
N ARG A 14 -3.58 12.18 -9.96
CA ARG A 14 -4.19 12.66 -8.70
C ARG A 14 -5.32 11.75 -8.21
N ASP A 15 -5.19 10.45 -8.46
CA ASP A 15 -6.06 9.40 -7.94
C ASP A 15 -5.41 8.67 -6.74
N CYS A 16 -6.04 7.61 -6.26
CA CYS A 16 -5.48 6.71 -5.25
C CYS A 16 -5.07 5.34 -5.83
N ASN A 17 -4.94 5.23 -7.16
CA ASN A 17 -4.60 3.98 -7.82
C ASN A 17 -3.11 3.63 -7.67
N PHE A 18 -2.83 2.33 -7.62
CA PHE A 18 -1.47 1.80 -7.56
C PHE A 18 -1.05 1.22 -8.91
N SER A 19 0.22 1.41 -9.28
CA SER A 19 0.86 0.69 -10.39
C SER A 19 2.33 0.50 -10.05
N PHE A 20 2.81 -0.72 -10.20
CA PHE A 20 4.21 -1.08 -9.94
C PHE A 20 4.92 -1.61 -11.19
N ALA A 21 4.18 -1.89 -12.27
CA ALA A 21 4.73 -2.44 -13.51
C ALA A 21 5.79 -1.52 -14.14
N GLY A 22 5.56 -0.20 -14.14
CA GLY A 22 6.54 0.76 -14.64
C GLY A 22 7.82 0.82 -13.81
N LEU A 23 7.73 0.57 -12.50
CA LEU A 23 8.91 0.46 -11.64
C LEU A 23 9.67 -0.85 -11.92
N GLN A 24 8.95 -1.97 -12.01
CA GLN A 24 9.53 -3.26 -12.35
C GLN A 24 10.32 -3.20 -13.67
N SER A 25 9.76 -2.61 -14.72
CA SER A 25 10.45 -2.46 -16.00
C SER A 25 11.71 -1.59 -15.90
N GLN A 26 11.68 -0.52 -15.11
CA GLN A 26 12.86 0.30 -14.85
C GLN A 26 13.96 -0.48 -14.11
N VAL A 27 13.57 -1.24 -13.08
CA VAL A 27 14.49 -2.07 -12.29
C VAL A 27 15.15 -3.13 -13.17
N ASN A 28 14.37 -3.88 -13.95
CA ASN A 28 14.89 -4.91 -14.84
C ASN A 28 15.88 -4.33 -15.86
N ARG A 29 15.58 -3.15 -16.43
CA ARG A 29 16.50 -2.48 -17.35
C ARG A 29 17.83 -2.11 -16.68
N VAL A 30 17.78 -1.60 -15.45
CA VAL A 30 18.98 -1.26 -14.68
C VAL A 30 19.79 -2.51 -14.36
N ILE A 31 19.13 -3.61 -13.96
CA ILE A 31 19.79 -4.89 -13.67
C ILE A 31 20.54 -5.38 -14.92
N VAL A 32 19.86 -5.52 -16.05
CA VAL A 32 20.46 -5.99 -17.31
C VAL A 32 21.62 -5.09 -17.77
N GLN A 33 21.51 -3.79 -17.58
CA GLN A 33 22.59 -2.86 -17.91
C GLN A 33 23.80 -3.05 -17.00
N LYS A 34 23.59 -3.21 -15.69
CA LYS A 34 24.65 -3.41 -14.70
C LYS A 34 25.33 -4.76 -14.86
N GLU A 35 24.58 -5.82 -15.15
CA GLU A 35 25.13 -7.15 -15.43
C GLU A 35 26.13 -7.10 -16.60
N LYS A 36 25.77 -6.40 -17.69
CA LYS A 36 26.67 -6.18 -18.84
C LYS A 36 27.93 -5.39 -18.49
N VAL A 37 27.79 -4.36 -17.66
CA VAL A 37 28.93 -3.51 -17.25
C VAL A 37 29.88 -4.25 -16.33
N GLU A 38 29.34 -5.07 -15.42
CA GLU A 38 30.14 -5.88 -14.49
C GLU A 38 30.65 -7.18 -15.14
N GLY A 39 30.17 -7.52 -16.33
CA GLY A 39 30.55 -8.74 -17.06
C GLY A 39 30.05 -10.02 -16.40
N ILE A 40 28.97 -9.94 -15.62
CA ILE A 40 28.38 -11.07 -14.90
C ILE A 40 27.19 -11.67 -15.67
N GLN A 41 26.89 -12.93 -15.40
CA GLN A 41 25.77 -13.64 -15.99
C GLN A 41 24.46 -13.35 -15.25
N GLU A 42 23.33 -13.55 -15.93
CA GLU A 42 21.99 -13.43 -15.34
C GLU A 42 21.88 -14.31 -14.08
N GLY A 43 21.32 -13.73 -13.02
CA GLY A 43 21.14 -14.41 -11.73
C GLY A 43 22.37 -14.35 -10.80
N GLN A 44 23.48 -13.77 -11.24
CA GLN A 44 24.61 -13.44 -10.36
C GLN A 44 24.35 -12.15 -9.58
N LEU A 45 24.96 -12.03 -8.41
CA LEU A 45 24.75 -10.89 -7.52
C LEU A 45 25.49 -9.66 -8.07
N LEU A 46 24.73 -8.60 -8.36
CA LEU A 46 25.29 -7.28 -8.71
C LEU A 46 26.04 -6.67 -7.53
N SER A 47 27.15 -5.99 -7.81
CA SER A 47 27.91 -5.24 -6.80
C SER A 47 27.06 -4.19 -6.07
N CYS A 48 26.08 -3.59 -6.76
CA CYS A 48 25.18 -2.55 -6.24
C CYS A 48 23.81 -3.10 -5.79
N VAL A 49 23.67 -4.39 -5.51
CA VAL A 49 22.37 -5.01 -5.18
C VAL A 49 21.68 -4.36 -3.96
N SER A 50 22.45 -3.99 -2.94
CA SER A 50 21.93 -3.39 -1.71
C SER A 50 21.40 -1.97 -1.96
N GLU A 51 22.15 -1.16 -2.70
CA GLU A 51 21.74 0.18 -3.12
C GLU A 51 20.50 0.12 -4.02
N LEU A 52 20.49 -0.79 -4.99
CA LEU A 52 19.36 -1.01 -5.87
C LEU A 52 18.10 -1.39 -5.09
N ALA A 53 18.21 -2.34 -4.16
CA ALA A 53 17.10 -2.76 -3.30
C ALA A 53 16.59 -1.60 -2.43
N ALA A 54 17.49 -0.78 -1.88
CA ALA A 54 17.13 0.40 -1.12
C ALA A 54 16.38 1.45 -1.96
N THR A 55 16.85 1.75 -3.17
CA THR A 55 16.15 2.69 -4.07
C THR A 55 14.78 2.16 -4.50
N VAL A 56 14.66 0.87 -4.79
CA VAL A 56 13.36 0.25 -5.10
C VAL A 56 12.41 0.35 -3.91
N GLN A 57 12.88 0.00 -2.72
CA GLN A 57 12.08 0.09 -1.50
C GLN A 57 11.63 1.53 -1.25
N TYR A 58 12.50 2.51 -1.45
CA TYR A 58 12.14 3.93 -1.37
C TYR A 58 11.06 4.30 -2.39
N ALA A 59 11.22 3.95 -3.67
CA ALA A 59 10.26 4.30 -4.72
C ALA A 59 8.86 3.69 -4.47
N VAL A 60 8.81 2.42 -4.04
CA VAL A 60 7.56 1.75 -3.62
C VAL A 60 6.95 2.46 -2.42
N THR A 61 7.75 2.76 -1.41
CA THR A 61 7.29 3.40 -0.16
C THR A 61 6.74 4.80 -0.43
N ALA A 62 7.43 5.61 -1.24
CA ALA A 62 7.01 6.95 -1.60
C ALA A 62 5.69 6.94 -2.39
N HIS A 63 5.52 5.97 -3.30
CA HIS A 63 4.26 5.76 -4.01
C HIS A 63 3.11 5.43 -3.05
N ILE A 64 3.33 4.48 -2.13
CA ILE A 64 2.35 4.08 -1.12
C ILE A 64 1.97 5.26 -0.23
N ALA A 65 2.94 5.94 0.35
CA ALA A 65 2.73 7.07 1.24
C ALA A 65 1.95 8.21 0.54
N LYS A 66 2.30 8.55 -0.70
CA LYS A 66 1.62 9.61 -1.47
C LYS A 66 0.16 9.27 -1.76
N ARG A 67 -0.16 8.00 -2.05
CA ARG A 67 -1.52 7.54 -2.31
C ARG A 67 -2.35 7.49 -1.02
N THR A 68 -1.79 6.96 0.05
CA THR A 68 -2.44 6.94 1.37
C THR A 68 -2.72 8.34 1.90
N HIS A 69 -1.75 9.26 1.82
CA HIS A 69 -1.95 10.65 2.23
C HIS A 69 -3.10 11.31 1.45
N ARG A 70 -3.18 11.10 0.12
CA ARG A 70 -4.30 11.62 -0.67
C ARG A 70 -5.64 11.03 -0.25
N ALA A 71 -5.70 9.73 0.02
CA ALA A 71 -6.92 9.07 0.48
C ALA A 71 -7.40 9.68 1.80
N ILE A 72 -6.49 9.92 2.76
CA ILE A 72 -6.82 10.58 4.04
C ILE A 72 -7.40 11.98 3.79
N LEU A 73 -6.75 12.80 2.96
CA LEU A 73 -7.22 14.15 2.64
C LEU A 73 -8.59 14.13 1.93
N PHE A 74 -8.81 13.17 1.05
CA PHE A 74 -10.11 12.98 0.38
C PHE A 74 -11.20 12.63 1.39
N CYS A 75 -10.97 11.62 2.23
CA CYS A 75 -11.92 11.19 3.25
C CYS A 75 -12.27 12.32 4.22
N ARG A 76 -11.28 13.13 4.63
CA ARG A 76 -11.53 14.34 5.44
C ARG A 76 -12.38 15.36 4.73
N ARG A 77 -12.04 15.72 3.48
CA ARG A 77 -12.81 16.70 2.69
C ARG A 77 -14.26 16.26 2.48
N LYS A 78 -14.50 14.97 2.34
CA LYS A 78 -15.83 14.38 2.14
C LYS A 78 -16.53 14.01 3.45
N ASN A 79 -15.93 14.29 4.61
CA ASN A 79 -16.45 13.92 5.94
C ASN A 79 -16.80 12.42 6.07
N LEU A 80 -16.00 11.55 5.44
CA LEU A 80 -16.19 10.09 5.45
C LEU A 80 -15.61 9.41 6.70
N LEU A 81 -14.83 10.14 7.49
CA LEU A 81 -14.16 9.64 8.69
C LEU A 81 -14.42 10.58 9.86
N PRO A 82 -14.29 10.09 11.11
CA PRO A 82 -14.33 10.94 12.29
C PRO A 82 -13.35 12.11 12.19
N GLN A 83 -13.78 13.30 12.64
CA GLN A 83 -12.94 14.51 12.61
C GLN A 83 -11.76 14.45 13.59
N LYS A 84 -11.86 13.59 14.62
CA LYS A 84 -10.84 13.36 15.64
C LYS A 84 -10.65 11.86 15.83
N ASN A 85 -9.45 11.46 16.25
CA ASN A 85 -9.09 10.07 16.59
C ASN A 85 -9.28 9.09 15.41
N ALA A 86 -9.12 9.56 14.17
CA ALA A 86 -9.14 8.68 13.01
C ALA A 86 -7.91 7.76 13.02
N THR A 87 -8.09 6.51 12.62
CA THR A 87 -7.01 5.50 12.63
C THR A 87 -6.68 5.08 11.21
N LEU A 88 -5.40 5.09 10.87
CA LEU A 88 -4.87 4.47 9.66
C LEU A 88 -4.47 3.03 10.02
N VAL A 89 -5.24 2.06 9.54
CA VAL A 89 -4.90 0.64 9.71
C VAL A 89 -4.09 0.16 8.51
N VAL A 90 -2.95 -0.48 8.76
CA VAL A 90 -2.08 -1.06 7.73
C VAL A 90 -1.88 -2.54 8.03
N SER A 91 -2.46 -3.40 7.19
CA SER A 91 -2.42 -4.86 7.28
C SER A 91 -1.89 -5.49 5.98
N GLY A 92 -1.77 -6.82 5.95
CA GLY A 92 -1.15 -7.56 4.85
C GLY A 92 0.35 -7.80 5.08
N GLY A 93 0.94 -8.76 4.37
CA GLY A 93 2.34 -9.15 4.59
C GLY A 93 3.36 -8.02 4.44
N VAL A 94 3.11 -7.08 3.52
CA VAL A 94 3.97 -5.90 3.29
C VAL A 94 3.94 -4.91 4.48
N ALA A 95 2.89 -4.93 5.30
CA ALA A 95 2.79 -4.09 6.50
C ALA A 95 3.88 -4.42 7.54
N CYS A 96 4.49 -5.60 7.47
CA CYS A 96 5.62 -5.99 8.32
C CYS A 96 6.94 -5.28 7.96
N ASN A 97 7.00 -4.62 6.79
CA ASN A 97 8.17 -3.85 6.37
C ASN A 97 8.30 -2.57 7.22
N GLN A 98 9.37 -2.49 8.03
CA GLN A 98 9.58 -1.37 8.96
C GLN A 98 9.81 -0.04 8.25
N TYR A 99 10.42 -0.05 7.06
CA TYR A 99 10.65 1.16 6.29
C TYR A 99 9.33 1.76 5.79
N ILE A 100 8.47 0.93 5.20
CA ILE A 100 7.11 1.32 4.80
C ILE A 100 6.30 1.78 6.01
N ARG A 101 6.36 1.05 7.13
CA ARG A 101 5.65 1.41 8.36
C ARG A 101 6.05 2.80 8.87
N ARG A 102 7.36 3.10 8.92
CA ARG A 102 7.85 4.42 9.34
C ARG A 102 7.39 5.54 8.40
N ALA A 103 7.40 5.30 7.08
CA ALA A 103 6.89 6.29 6.13
C ALA A 103 5.39 6.56 6.31
N LEU A 104 4.60 5.51 6.58
CA LEU A 104 3.18 5.66 6.87
C LEU A 104 2.90 6.30 8.23
N GLN A 105 3.81 6.13 9.20
CA GLN A 105 3.75 6.88 10.47
C GLN A 105 3.91 8.38 10.21
N ILE A 106 4.87 8.79 9.38
CA ILE A 106 5.05 10.20 9.00
C ILE A 106 3.76 10.77 8.35
N VAL A 107 3.12 9.98 7.48
CA VAL A 107 1.82 10.37 6.88
C VAL A 107 0.73 10.49 7.94
N ALA A 108 0.64 9.53 8.86
CA ALA A 108 -0.36 9.51 9.92
C ALA A 108 -0.19 10.72 10.85
N ASP A 109 1.04 10.98 11.31
CA ASP A 109 1.36 12.13 12.18
C ASP A 109 1.05 13.46 11.49
N ALA A 110 1.48 13.62 10.22
CA ALA A 110 1.21 14.81 9.43
C ALA A 110 -0.28 15.06 9.17
N THR A 111 -1.10 14.02 9.34
CA THR A 111 -2.55 14.09 9.17
C THR A 111 -3.31 13.88 10.46
N ASP A 112 -2.71 13.87 11.65
CA ASP A 112 -3.42 13.64 12.92
C ASP A 112 -4.26 12.34 12.91
N PHE A 113 -3.67 11.27 12.39
CA PHE A 113 -4.19 9.90 12.42
C PHE A 113 -3.32 9.06 13.36
N THR A 114 -3.94 8.12 14.06
CA THR A 114 -3.21 7.06 14.75
C THR A 114 -2.86 5.96 13.75
N LEU A 115 -1.59 5.59 13.64
CA LEU A 115 -1.20 4.41 12.86
C LEU A 115 -1.38 3.13 13.69
N LEU A 116 -2.12 2.16 13.14
CA LEU A 116 -2.28 0.83 13.71
C LEU A 116 -1.80 -0.23 12.72
N CYS A 117 -0.79 -0.99 13.12
CA CYS A 117 -0.32 -2.17 12.38
C CYS A 117 -0.58 -3.41 13.25
N PRO A 118 -1.35 -4.41 12.78
CA PRO A 118 -1.52 -5.65 13.52
C PRO A 118 -0.19 -6.38 13.74
N PRO A 119 -0.10 -7.26 14.75
CA PRO A 119 1.04 -8.16 14.90
C PRO A 119 1.30 -8.97 13.62
N PRO A 120 2.56 -9.25 13.24
CA PRO A 120 2.89 -9.94 11.98
C PRO A 120 2.11 -11.25 11.76
N ARG A 121 1.91 -12.04 12.82
CA ARG A 121 1.15 -13.31 12.78
C ARG A 121 -0.33 -13.16 12.37
N LEU A 122 -0.87 -11.94 12.46
CA LEU A 122 -2.25 -11.61 12.08
C LEU A 122 -2.33 -10.87 10.74
N CYS A 123 -1.19 -10.44 10.17
CA CYS A 123 -1.14 -9.70 8.90
C CYS A 123 -1.17 -10.60 7.66
N THR A 124 -0.78 -11.87 7.79
CA THR A 124 -0.88 -12.88 6.72
C THR A 124 -2.20 -13.65 6.81
N ASP A 125 -2.64 -14.23 5.70
CA ASP A 125 -3.89 -15.00 5.65
C ASP A 125 -3.95 -16.08 6.74
N ASN A 126 -4.98 -16.04 7.58
CA ASN A 126 -5.15 -16.94 8.71
C ASN A 126 -6.64 -17.19 9.02
N GLY A 127 -6.95 -18.30 9.68
CA GLY A 127 -8.35 -18.63 10.03
C GLY A 127 -8.97 -17.72 11.09
N VAL A 128 -8.15 -17.05 11.91
CA VAL A 128 -8.65 -16.16 12.98
C VAL A 128 -9.37 -14.95 12.39
N MET A 129 -8.87 -14.35 11.31
CA MET A 129 -9.53 -13.21 10.67
C MET A 129 -10.89 -13.59 10.07
N ILE A 130 -11.03 -14.82 9.57
CA ILE A 130 -12.30 -15.35 9.03
C ILE A 130 -13.29 -15.58 10.16
N ALA A 131 -12.86 -16.22 11.24
CA ALA A 131 -13.70 -16.45 12.42
C ALA A 131 -14.16 -15.13 13.04
N TRP A 132 -13.26 -14.14 13.19
CA TRP A 132 -13.59 -12.82 13.73
C TRP A 132 -14.61 -12.08 12.87
N ASN A 133 -14.42 -12.05 11.55
CA ASN A 133 -15.40 -11.47 10.63
C ASN A 133 -16.77 -12.17 10.74
N GLY A 134 -16.79 -13.50 10.92
CA GLY A 134 -18.01 -14.26 11.16
C GLY A 134 -18.73 -13.84 12.45
N VAL A 135 -17.99 -13.65 13.54
CA VAL A 135 -18.54 -13.15 14.82
C VAL A 135 -19.11 -11.74 14.67
N GLU A 136 -18.37 -10.81 14.05
CA GLU A 136 -18.83 -9.45 13.80
C GLU A 136 -20.13 -9.42 12.99
N ARG A 137 -20.21 -10.24 11.93
CA ARG A 137 -21.43 -10.38 11.10
C ARG A 137 -22.59 -11.00 11.86
N LEU A 138 -22.34 -11.99 12.71
CA LEU A 138 -23.36 -12.60 13.57
C LEU A 138 -23.91 -11.58 14.57
N CYS A 139 -23.04 -10.82 15.25
CA CYS A 139 -23.43 -9.77 16.19
C CYS A 139 -24.21 -8.64 15.49
N ALA A 140 -23.85 -8.29 14.26
CA ALA A 140 -24.57 -7.30 13.47
C ALA A 140 -25.86 -7.84 12.81
N GLY A 141 -26.08 -9.16 12.81
CA GLY A 141 -27.20 -9.79 12.12
C GLY A 141 -27.13 -9.69 10.59
N VAL A 142 -25.94 -9.52 10.00
CA VAL A 142 -25.78 -9.25 8.55
C VAL A 142 -25.19 -10.45 7.80
N GLY A 143 -25.99 -11.00 6.88
CA GLY A 143 -25.59 -12.11 6.01
C GLY A 143 -25.23 -13.39 6.76
N VAL A 144 -25.96 -13.65 7.84
CA VAL A 144 -25.97 -14.93 8.54
C VAL A 144 -26.86 -15.89 7.75
N LEU A 145 -26.33 -17.07 7.42
CA LEU A 145 -27.07 -18.13 6.75
C LEU A 145 -27.28 -19.29 7.74
N HIS A 146 -28.50 -19.84 7.78
CA HIS A 146 -28.85 -20.99 8.63
C HIS A 146 -28.83 -22.33 7.88
N SER A 147 -28.59 -22.30 6.58
CA SER A 147 -28.42 -23.46 5.72
C SER A 147 -27.22 -23.24 4.80
N THR A 148 -26.51 -24.32 4.49
CA THR A 148 -25.43 -24.31 3.50
C THR A 148 -25.93 -24.53 2.07
N GLU A 149 -27.22 -24.85 1.90
CA GLU A 149 -27.82 -25.01 0.57
C GLU A 149 -27.73 -23.71 -0.23
N GLY A 150 -27.29 -23.82 -1.49
CA GLY A 150 -27.17 -22.67 -2.39
C GLY A 150 -25.96 -21.77 -2.16
N ILE A 151 -25.11 -22.03 -1.15
CA ILE A 151 -23.83 -21.33 -1.00
C ILE A 151 -22.94 -21.66 -2.19
N ARG A 152 -22.49 -20.62 -2.89
CA ARG A 152 -21.51 -20.73 -3.98
C ARG A 152 -20.25 -19.97 -3.64
N TYR A 153 -19.14 -20.47 -4.13
CA TYR A 153 -17.88 -19.74 -4.12
C TYR A 153 -17.94 -18.59 -5.12
N GLU A 154 -17.56 -17.40 -4.68
CA GLU A 154 -17.41 -16.22 -5.51
C GLU A 154 -15.91 -15.88 -5.62
N PRO A 155 -15.28 -16.03 -6.80
CA PRO A 155 -13.87 -15.70 -6.97
C PRO A 155 -13.58 -14.21 -6.87
N THR A 156 -14.60 -13.38 -7.03
CA THR A 156 -14.51 -11.92 -6.97
C THR A 156 -15.54 -11.41 -5.99
N ALA A 157 -15.08 -10.92 -4.84
CA ALA A 157 -15.91 -10.30 -3.82
C ALA A 157 -15.44 -8.85 -3.58
N PRO A 158 -16.02 -7.85 -4.28
CA PRO A 158 -15.63 -6.46 -4.13
C PRO A 158 -15.88 -5.95 -2.71
N LEU A 159 -14.95 -5.14 -2.19
CA LEU A 159 -15.09 -4.49 -0.89
C LEU A 159 -15.71 -3.10 -1.06
N GLY A 160 -16.99 -2.97 -0.74
CA GLY A 160 -17.70 -1.70 -0.77
C GLY A 160 -17.97 -1.16 -2.18
N THR A 161 -18.30 0.12 -2.26
CA THR A 161 -18.59 0.81 -3.51
C THR A 161 -17.34 1.51 -4.04
N ASP A 162 -17.06 1.38 -5.34
CA ASP A 162 -15.96 2.10 -5.98
C ASP A 162 -16.27 3.61 -6.06
N ILE A 163 -15.36 4.42 -5.50
CA ILE A 163 -15.43 5.88 -5.49
C ILE A 163 -14.20 6.52 -6.16
N SER A 164 -13.44 5.75 -6.94
CA SER A 164 -12.18 6.19 -7.55
C SER A 164 -12.33 7.40 -8.47
N GLU A 165 -13.46 7.50 -9.17
CA GLU A 165 -13.77 8.66 -10.00
C GLU A 165 -13.92 9.94 -9.18
N GLN A 166 -14.63 9.87 -8.05
CA GLN A 166 -14.80 11.03 -7.15
C GLN A 166 -13.46 11.51 -6.60
N VAL A 167 -12.54 10.58 -6.30
CA VAL A 167 -11.17 10.91 -5.85
C VAL A 167 -10.40 11.65 -6.96
N ARG A 168 -10.49 11.15 -8.20
CA ARG A 168 -9.84 11.75 -9.37
C ARG A 168 -10.36 13.17 -9.63
N GLU A 169 -11.67 13.37 -9.59
CA GLU A 169 -12.33 14.67 -9.78
C GLU A 169 -11.96 15.67 -8.68
N ALA A 170 -11.83 15.21 -7.43
CA ALA A 170 -11.40 16.06 -6.32
C ALA A 170 -9.97 16.63 -6.50
N SER A 171 -9.16 16.00 -7.37
CA SER A 171 -7.87 16.49 -7.86
C SER A 171 -6.92 16.95 -6.75
N ILE A 172 -6.93 16.23 -5.62
CA ILE A 172 -6.24 16.66 -4.40
C ILE A 172 -4.73 16.61 -4.60
N LYS A 173 -4.10 17.77 -4.39
CA LYS A 173 -2.64 17.90 -4.27
C LYS A 173 -2.24 17.51 -2.85
N VAL A 174 -1.22 16.67 -2.77
CA VAL A 174 -0.68 16.18 -1.50
C VAL A 174 0.52 17.06 -1.11
N PRO A 175 0.58 17.59 0.12
CA PRO A 175 1.77 18.29 0.63
C PRO A 175 3.01 17.39 0.55
N ALA A 176 4.17 17.96 0.25
CA ALA A 176 5.42 17.22 0.27
C ALA A 176 5.73 16.78 1.72
N LEU A 177 6.08 15.51 1.88
CA LEU A 177 6.58 14.95 3.13
C LEU A 177 7.99 14.41 2.87
N ASN A 178 8.91 14.67 3.79
CA ASN A 178 10.23 14.06 3.73
C ASN A 178 10.13 12.61 4.22
N LEU A 179 10.27 11.66 3.30
CA LEU A 179 10.19 10.23 3.57
C LEU A 179 11.57 9.57 3.68
N ILE A 180 12.64 10.37 3.77
CA ILE A 180 13.97 9.86 4.08
C ILE A 180 13.99 9.53 5.58
N ILE A 181 14.22 8.26 5.89
CA ILE A 181 14.10 7.65 7.22
C ILE A 181 15.41 6.94 7.57
#